data_AF-A0A1T0CVD3-F1
#
_entry.id   AF-A0A1T0CVD3-F1
#
_cell.length_a   1.000
_cell.length_b   1.000
_cell.length_c   1.000
_cell.angle_alpha   90.00
_cell.angle_beta   90.00
_cell.angle_gamma   90.00
#
_symmetry.space_group_name_H-M   'P 1'
#
loop_
_entity.id
_entity.type
_entity.pdbx_description
1 polymer ?
#
loop_
_entity_poly.entity_id
_entity_poly.type
_entity_poly.pdbx_seq_one_letter_code
_entity_poly.pdbx_strand_id
1 'polypeptide(L)'
;MKGISDLTEDELKGTGIPKELWEERVFYKDSGQLGKLQSYFINKERREEFSNLTDDQYIYQQIAELLRSIAPSNQCNLVLSGYVKNQLSQLDFHQVMDNGQTLHIDMSSDELLTLLQLLEDLQNCEIFAKEPWTHFHITLDKDDKFKMGFSYEN
;
A
#
# COMPACT_ATOMS: atom_id res chain seq x y z
N MET A 1 -30.26 -3.76 -4.44
CA MET A 1 -29.72 -4.73 -3.46
C MET A 1 -29.09 -3.91 -2.34
N LYS A 2 -29.34 -4.24 -1.07
CA LYS A 2 -28.70 -3.53 0.07
C LYS A 2 -27.20 -3.86 0.12
N GLY A 3 -26.35 -2.88 0.44
CA GLY A 3 -24.93 -3.12 0.71
C GLY A 3 -24.72 -3.77 2.08
N ILE A 4 -23.57 -4.38 2.32
CA ILE A 4 -23.26 -5.03 3.61
C ILE A 4 -23.32 -4.02 4.77
N SER A 5 -22.91 -2.76 4.55
CA SER A 5 -23.00 -1.66 5.53
C SER A 5 -24.40 -1.06 5.70
N ASP A 6 -25.40 -1.57 4.97
CA ASP A 6 -26.82 -1.21 5.11
C ASP A 6 -27.61 -2.27 5.89
N LEU A 7 -26.97 -3.38 6.26
CA LEU A 7 -27.58 -4.43 7.06
C LEU A 7 -27.71 -3.99 8.51
N THR A 8 -28.77 -4.42 9.18
CA THR A 8 -28.85 -4.38 10.65
C THR A 8 -28.15 -5.60 11.26
N GLU A 9 -27.81 -5.54 12.55
CA GLU A 9 -27.17 -6.66 13.26
C GLU A 9 -28.02 -7.95 13.22
N ASP A 10 -29.35 -7.83 13.18
CA ASP A 10 -30.25 -8.97 13.03
C ASP A 10 -30.31 -9.51 11.60
N GLU A 11 -30.22 -8.63 10.58
CA GLU A 11 -30.07 -9.06 9.19
C GLU A 11 -28.73 -9.77 8.97
N LEU A 12 -27.67 -9.39 9.69
CA LEU A 12 -26.33 -9.97 9.59
C LEU A 12 -26.30 -11.45 9.97
N LYS A 13 -27.00 -11.85 11.03
CA LYS A 13 -27.01 -13.23 11.56
C LYS A 13 -27.41 -14.29 10.53
N GLY A 14 -28.15 -13.91 9.49
CA GLY A 14 -28.58 -14.79 8.40
C GLY A 14 -27.64 -14.86 7.20
N THR A 15 -26.56 -14.07 7.16
CA THR A 15 -25.71 -13.90 5.96
C THR A 15 -24.39 -14.68 5.99
N GLY A 16 -23.97 -15.16 7.16
CA GLY A 16 -22.65 -15.78 7.35
C GLY A 16 -21.49 -14.78 7.34
N ILE A 17 -21.76 -13.47 7.29
CA ILE A 17 -20.74 -12.42 7.35
C ILE A 17 -20.34 -12.22 8.83
N PRO A 18 -19.03 -12.27 9.17
CA PRO A 18 -18.58 -12.03 10.53
C PRO A 18 -18.94 -10.64 11.03
N LYS A 19 -19.36 -10.53 12.30
CA LYS A 19 -19.82 -9.30 12.95
C LYS A 19 -18.81 -8.15 12.86
N GLU A 20 -17.55 -8.46 13.06
CA GLU A 20 -16.44 -7.50 12.97
C GLU A 20 -16.38 -6.83 11.58
N LEU A 21 -16.64 -7.58 10.49
CA LEU A 21 -16.57 -7.01 9.13
C LEU A 21 -17.72 -6.04 8.87
N TRP A 22 -18.86 -6.31 9.48
CA TRP A 22 -20.04 -5.48 9.35
C TRP A 22 -19.89 -4.19 10.17
N GLU A 23 -19.45 -4.29 11.43
CA GLU A 23 -19.21 -3.12 12.30
C GLU A 23 -18.19 -2.16 11.68
N GLU A 24 -17.11 -2.70 11.13
CA GLU A 24 -16.07 -1.93 10.47
C GLU A 24 -16.58 -1.27 9.16
N ARG A 25 -17.40 -1.99 8.37
CA ARG A 25 -18.05 -1.41 7.19
C ARG A 25 -19.07 -0.33 7.51
N VAL A 26 -19.78 -0.44 8.62
CA VAL A 26 -20.67 0.61 9.12
C VAL A 26 -19.84 1.83 9.51
N PHE A 27 -18.76 1.64 10.27
CA PHE A 27 -17.84 2.71 10.68
C PHE A 27 -17.25 3.47 9.47
N TYR A 28 -16.76 2.76 8.45
CA TYR A 28 -16.12 3.38 7.29
C TYR A 28 -17.08 3.92 6.22
N LYS A 29 -18.35 3.48 6.22
CA LYS A 29 -19.41 4.10 5.43
C LYS A 29 -19.66 5.53 5.86
N ASP A 30 -19.62 5.77 7.18
CA ASP A 30 -19.82 7.09 7.76
C ASP A 30 -18.59 7.99 7.59
N SER A 31 -17.38 7.42 7.41
CA SER A 31 -16.14 8.18 7.19
C SER A 31 -15.73 8.37 5.73
N GLY A 32 -16.42 7.74 4.77
CA GLY A 32 -16.17 7.89 3.33
C GLY A 32 -14.96 7.11 2.77
N GLN A 33 -14.37 6.18 3.54
CA GLN A 33 -13.14 5.46 3.19
C GLN A 33 -13.38 4.00 2.73
N LEU A 34 -14.44 3.76 1.96
CA LEU A 34 -14.86 2.41 1.52
C LEU A 34 -13.84 1.63 0.66
N GLY A 35 -12.79 2.29 0.13
CA GLY A 35 -11.72 1.64 -0.65
C GLY A 35 -10.71 0.82 0.16
N LYS A 36 -10.58 1.06 1.47
CA LYS A 36 -9.56 0.40 2.34
C LYS A 36 -9.93 -1.01 2.80
N LEU A 37 -11.15 -1.48 2.51
CA LEU A 37 -11.69 -2.74 3.03
C LEU A 37 -11.07 -4.00 2.41
N GLN A 38 -10.64 -3.97 1.14
CA GLN A 38 -10.05 -5.17 0.52
C GLN A 38 -8.66 -5.48 1.08
N SER A 39 -7.86 -4.46 1.38
CA SER A 39 -6.55 -4.66 2.00
C SER A 39 -6.69 -5.19 3.43
N TYR A 40 -7.57 -4.63 4.26
CA TYR A 40 -7.73 -5.07 5.65
C TYR A 40 -8.13 -6.56 5.80
N PHE A 41 -9.01 -7.07 4.93
CA PHE A 41 -9.41 -8.49 4.94
C PHE A 41 -8.34 -9.45 4.43
N ILE A 42 -7.56 -9.05 3.43
CA ILE A 42 -6.35 -9.79 3.02
C ILE A 42 -5.30 -9.79 4.15
N ASN A 43 -5.36 -8.81 5.05
CA ASN A 43 -4.32 -8.54 6.04
C ASN A 43 -4.62 -9.11 7.45
N LYS A 44 -5.86 -9.46 7.82
CA LYS A 44 -6.17 -9.97 9.17
C LYS A 44 -5.58 -11.37 9.40
N GLU A 45 -5.68 -12.29 8.43
CA GLU A 45 -5.08 -13.63 8.54
C GLU A 45 -3.54 -13.59 8.46
N ARG A 46 -2.96 -12.66 7.69
CA ARG A 46 -1.49 -12.45 7.65
C ARG A 46 -0.94 -11.71 8.87
N ARG A 47 -1.72 -10.87 9.55
CA ARG A 47 -1.26 -10.10 10.73
C ARG A 47 -0.86 -10.97 11.92
N GLU A 48 -1.39 -12.18 12.06
CA GLU A 48 -0.93 -13.10 13.11
C GLU A 48 0.51 -13.58 12.86
N GLU A 49 0.95 -13.70 11.61
CA GLU A 49 2.35 -13.99 11.25
C GLU A 49 3.28 -12.78 11.39
N PHE A 50 2.73 -11.55 11.30
CA PHE A 50 3.48 -10.29 11.39
C PHE A 50 3.18 -9.48 12.67
N SER A 51 2.68 -10.13 13.73
CA SER A 51 2.20 -9.47 14.96
C SER A 51 3.25 -8.64 15.70
N ASN A 52 4.53 -8.77 15.32
CA ASN A 52 5.67 -8.08 15.92
C ASN A 52 6.16 -6.88 15.09
N LEU A 53 5.57 -6.61 13.91
CA LEU A 53 5.94 -5.47 13.09
C LEU A 53 5.13 -4.22 13.50
N THR A 54 5.80 -3.07 13.47
CA THR A 54 5.10 -1.78 13.52
C THR A 54 4.35 -1.53 12.20
N ASP A 55 3.37 -0.62 12.21
CA ASP A 55 2.57 -0.31 11.00
C ASP A 55 3.46 0.09 9.80
N ASP A 56 4.51 0.90 10.03
CA ASP A 56 5.46 1.31 8.99
C ASP A 56 6.28 0.13 8.46
N GLN A 57 6.74 -0.78 9.34
CA GLN A 57 7.49 -1.97 8.93
C GLN A 57 6.65 -2.91 8.10
N TYR A 58 5.38 -3.10 8.49
CA TYR A 58 4.42 -3.86 7.71
C TYR A 58 4.23 -3.24 6.33
N ILE A 59 4.05 -1.93 6.25
CA ILE A 59 3.87 -1.23 4.97
C ILE A 59 5.14 -1.31 4.10
N TYR A 60 6.34 -1.15 4.67
CA TYR A 60 7.59 -1.36 3.93
C TYR A 60 7.65 -2.75 3.30
N GLN A 61 7.25 -3.78 4.04
CA GLN A 61 7.20 -5.14 3.51
C GLN A 61 6.18 -5.28 2.38
N GLN A 62 4.98 -4.72 2.53
CA GLN A 62 3.95 -4.78 1.48
C GLN A 62 4.37 -4.07 0.20
N ILE A 63 5.03 -2.91 0.32
CA ILE A 63 5.61 -2.21 -0.84
C ILE A 63 6.70 -3.08 -1.50
N ALA A 64 7.59 -3.68 -0.71
CA ALA A 64 8.63 -4.54 -1.25
C ALA A 64 8.05 -5.76 -1.98
N GLU A 65 7.05 -6.44 -1.40
CA GLU A 65 6.34 -7.58 -2.01
C GLU A 65 5.68 -7.19 -3.33
N LEU A 66 4.99 -6.04 -3.39
CA LEU A 66 4.37 -5.52 -4.60
C LEU A 66 5.40 -5.24 -5.70
N LEU A 67 6.53 -4.59 -5.37
CA LEU A 67 7.56 -4.33 -6.38
C LEU A 67 8.20 -5.61 -6.90
N ARG A 68 8.32 -6.64 -6.06
CA ARG A 68 8.82 -7.96 -6.47
C ARG A 68 7.86 -8.70 -7.39
N SER A 69 6.54 -8.56 -7.19
CA SER A 69 5.57 -9.19 -8.10
C SER A 69 5.59 -8.55 -9.49
N ILE A 70 5.96 -7.27 -9.58
CA ILE A 70 6.07 -6.53 -10.84
C ILE A 70 7.46 -6.68 -11.47
N ALA A 71 8.49 -7.03 -10.68
CA ALA A 71 9.85 -7.19 -11.15
C ALA A 71 9.92 -8.20 -12.32
N PRO A 72 10.43 -7.80 -13.50
CA PRO A 72 10.46 -8.69 -14.66
C PRO A 72 11.43 -9.87 -14.48
N SER A 73 12.44 -9.73 -13.62
CA SER A 73 13.32 -10.82 -13.16
C SER A 73 14.07 -10.44 -11.88
N ASN A 74 14.66 -11.41 -11.20
CA ASN A 74 15.46 -11.22 -9.98
C ASN A 74 16.86 -10.62 -10.21
N GLN A 75 17.19 -10.18 -11.44
CA GLN A 75 18.54 -9.71 -11.81
C GLN A 75 18.57 -8.23 -12.21
N CYS A 76 17.60 -7.44 -11.76
CA CYS A 76 17.51 -6.03 -12.15
C CYS A 76 17.42 -5.09 -10.95
N ASN A 77 17.97 -3.89 -11.11
CA ASN A 77 17.75 -2.81 -10.14
C ASN A 77 16.48 -2.08 -10.53
N LEU A 78 15.49 -2.10 -9.66
CA LEU A 78 14.27 -1.32 -9.80
C LEU A 78 14.41 0.01 -9.09
N VAL A 79 13.93 1.06 -9.73
CA VAL A 79 13.84 2.39 -9.15
C VAL A 79 12.42 2.88 -9.28
N LEU A 80 11.84 3.25 -8.15
CA LEU A 80 10.55 3.92 -8.07
C LEU A 80 10.76 5.25 -7.33
N SER A 81 10.45 6.37 -7.95
CA SER A 81 10.51 7.67 -7.31
C SER A 81 9.26 8.47 -7.59
N GLY A 82 8.95 9.41 -6.71
CA GLY A 82 7.77 10.23 -6.88
C GLY A 82 7.52 11.18 -5.75
N TYR A 83 6.38 11.86 -5.83
CA TYR A 83 5.86 12.70 -4.76
C TYR A 83 4.41 12.38 -4.47
N VAL A 84 4.00 12.61 -3.23
CA VAL A 84 2.63 12.46 -2.73
C VAL A 84 2.28 13.76 -2.00
N LYS A 85 1.51 14.63 -2.66
CA LYS A 85 1.13 15.95 -2.10
C LYS A 85 -0.28 16.34 -2.51
N ASN A 86 -1.16 16.61 -1.55
CA ASN A 86 -2.51 17.18 -1.80
C ASN A 86 -3.30 16.48 -2.93
N GLN A 87 -3.42 15.15 -2.88
CA GLN A 87 -4.08 14.33 -3.92
C GLN A 87 -3.39 14.31 -5.30
N LEU A 88 -2.29 15.04 -5.47
CA LEU A 88 -1.43 14.96 -6.64
C LEU A 88 -0.27 14.01 -6.33
N SER A 89 -0.20 12.95 -7.12
CA SER A 89 0.91 12.01 -7.11
C SER A 89 1.49 11.89 -8.51
N GLN A 90 2.81 12.10 -8.63
CA GLN A 90 3.56 11.69 -9.80
C GLN A 90 4.50 10.56 -9.39
N LEU A 91 4.56 9.55 -10.23
CA LEU A 91 5.37 8.36 -10.04
C LEU A 91 6.17 8.12 -11.31
N ASP A 92 7.45 7.83 -11.13
CA ASP A 92 8.33 7.29 -12.16
C ASP A 92 8.81 5.92 -11.72
N PHE A 93 8.53 4.90 -12.54
CA PHE A 93 8.90 3.52 -12.27
C PHE A 93 9.65 2.94 -13.47
N HIS A 94 10.90 2.54 -13.22
CA HIS A 94 11.77 2.05 -14.26
C HIS A 94 12.79 1.03 -13.72
N GLN A 95 13.24 0.18 -14.63
CA GLN A 95 14.37 -0.70 -14.45
C GLN A 95 15.66 0.03 -14.82
N VAL A 96 16.74 -0.20 -14.08
CA VAL A 96 18.09 0.23 -14.43
C VAL A 96 18.93 -1.00 -14.78
N MET A 97 19.43 -1.02 -16.02
CA MET A 97 20.29 -2.08 -16.56
C MET A 97 21.76 -1.85 -16.16
N ASP A 98 22.59 -2.89 -16.20
CA ASP A 98 24.03 -2.81 -15.87
C ASP A 98 24.82 -1.81 -16.74
N ASN A 99 24.34 -1.56 -17.97
CA ASN A 99 24.93 -0.58 -18.88
C ASN A 99 24.46 0.88 -18.61
N GLY A 100 23.67 1.10 -17.55
CA GLY A 100 23.09 2.39 -17.18
C GLY A 100 21.83 2.79 -17.96
N GLN A 101 21.36 1.96 -18.89
CA GLN A 101 20.12 2.20 -19.61
C GLN A 101 18.91 2.01 -18.69
N THR A 102 17.90 2.87 -18.83
CA THR A 102 16.61 2.71 -18.14
C THR A 102 15.57 2.12 -19.08
N LEU A 103 14.76 1.20 -18.56
CA LEU A 103 13.61 0.61 -19.26
C LEU A 103 12.35 0.88 -18.45
N HIS A 104 11.28 1.32 -19.12
CA HIS A 104 9.99 1.47 -18.47
C HIS A 104 9.45 0.10 -18.06
N ILE A 105 8.82 0.04 -16.89
CA ILE A 105 8.13 -1.14 -16.41
C ILE A 105 6.65 -0.83 -16.40
N ASP A 106 5.89 -1.68 -17.09
CA ASP A 106 4.44 -1.59 -17.07
C ASP A 106 3.93 -1.99 -15.68
N MET A 107 3.11 -1.12 -15.10
CA MET A 107 2.38 -1.35 -13.86
C MET A 107 0.89 -1.23 -14.16
N SER A 108 0.11 -2.22 -13.75
CA SER A 108 -1.34 -2.19 -13.90
C SER A 108 -1.97 -1.10 -13.02
N SER A 109 -3.20 -0.69 -13.36
CA SER A 109 -3.93 0.30 -12.56
C SER A 109 -4.18 -0.18 -11.13
N ASP A 110 -4.43 -1.48 -10.93
CA ASP A 110 -4.68 -2.05 -9.60
C ASP A 110 -3.42 -2.04 -8.74
N GLU A 111 -2.26 -2.37 -9.31
CA GLU A 111 -0.96 -2.28 -8.63
C GLU A 111 -0.61 -0.84 -8.29
N LEU A 112 -0.86 0.10 -9.20
CA LEU A 112 -0.65 1.53 -8.98
C LEU A 112 -1.50 2.07 -7.83
N LEU A 113 -2.79 1.73 -7.81
CA LEU A 113 -3.70 2.13 -6.73
C LEU A 113 -3.30 1.52 -5.40
N THR A 114 -2.87 0.25 -5.40
CA THR A 114 -2.37 -0.43 -4.20
C THR A 114 -1.11 0.25 -3.66
N LEU A 115 -0.16 0.57 -4.53
CA LEU A 115 1.06 1.30 -4.17
C LEU A 115 0.76 2.68 -3.59
N LEU A 116 -0.12 3.46 -4.24
CA LEU A 116 -0.50 4.79 -3.77
C LEU A 116 -1.16 4.74 -2.39
N GLN A 117 -2.02 3.75 -2.14
CA GLN A 117 -2.64 3.57 -0.83
C GLN A 117 -1.60 3.21 0.24
N LEU A 118 -0.65 2.32 -0.06
CA LEU A 118 0.43 1.97 0.86
C LEU A 118 1.31 3.19 1.18
N LEU A 119 1.64 4.02 0.19
CA LEU A 119 2.41 5.24 0.38
C LEU A 119 1.66 6.28 1.23
N GLU A 120 0.35 6.44 1.00
CA GLU A 120 -0.50 7.32 1.82
C GLU A 120 -0.61 6.80 3.26
N ASP A 121 -0.86 5.51 3.46
CA ASP A 121 -0.93 4.91 4.78
C ASP A 121 0.42 5.05 5.51
N LEU A 122 1.54 4.89 4.79
CA LEU A 122 2.89 5.10 5.33
C LEU A 122 3.10 6.54 5.77
N GLN A 123 2.69 7.52 4.96
CA GLN A 123 2.81 8.94 5.30
C GLN A 123 2.03 9.29 6.57
N ASN A 124 0.98 8.54 6.89
CA ASN A 124 0.14 8.71 8.08
C ASN A 124 0.64 7.92 9.31
N CYS A 125 1.70 7.12 9.20
CA CYS A 125 2.27 6.41 10.35
C CYS A 125 2.82 7.39 11.40
N GLU A 126 2.76 6.98 12.68
CA GLU A 126 3.20 7.82 13.80
C GLU A 126 4.65 8.33 13.66
N ILE A 127 5.53 7.54 13.05
CA ILE A 127 6.93 7.89 12.81
C ILE A 127 7.12 9.13 11.91
N PHE A 128 6.10 9.48 11.12
CA PHE A 128 6.08 10.68 10.25
C PHE A 128 5.09 11.76 10.72
N ALA A 129 4.42 11.57 11.86
CA ALA A 129 3.39 12.49 12.34
C ALA A 129 3.90 13.92 12.59
N LYS A 130 5.20 14.08 12.87
CA LYS A 130 5.81 15.40 13.12
C LYS A 130 5.96 16.21 11.83
N GLU A 131 6.35 15.56 10.74
CA GLU A 131 6.57 16.19 9.44
C GLU A 131 6.39 15.12 8.36
N PRO A 132 5.28 15.16 7.58
CA PRO A 132 5.09 14.21 6.50
C PRO A 132 6.06 14.52 5.37
N TRP A 133 6.76 13.49 4.88
CA TRP A 133 7.58 13.59 3.68
C TRP A 133 6.72 13.89 2.46
N THR A 134 7.27 14.57 1.47
CA THR A 134 6.55 14.92 0.23
C THR A 134 7.02 14.09 -0.96
N HIS A 135 8.26 13.63 -0.91
CA HIS A 135 8.91 12.87 -1.97
C HIS A 135 9.50 11.59 -1.41
N PHE A 136 9.61 10.59 -2.26
CA PHE A 136 10.20 9.32 -1.90
C PHE A 136 11.03 8.75 -3.05
N HIS A 137 11.94 7.86 -2.68
CA HIS A 137 12.76 7.10 -3.59
C HIS A 137 12.93 5.69 -3.05
N ILE A 138 12.45 4.70 -3.79
CA ILE A 138 12.55 3.28 -3.47
C ILE A 138 13.48 2.61 -4.47
N THR A 139 14.33 1.74 -3.96
CA THR A 139 15.18 0.86 -4.76
C THR A 139 15.00 -0.59 -4.32
N LEU A 140 14.94 -1.48 -5.29
CA LEU A 140 15.11 -2.92 -5.09
C LEU A 140 16.30 -3.33 -5.95
N ASP A 141 17.41 -3.69 -5.31
CA ASP A 141 18.60 -4.09 -6.05
C ASP A 141 18.59 -5.57 -6.44
N LYS A 142 19.53 -5.97 -7.29
CA LYS A 142 19.72 -7.37 -7.72
C LYS A 142 20.05 -8.36 -6.59
N ASP A 143 20.49 -7.86 -5.43
CA ASP A 143 20.69 -8.68 -4.23
C ASP A 143 19.43 -8.73 -3.37
N ASP A 144 18.30 -8.27 -3.93
CA ASP A 144 16.99 -8.28 -3.31
C ASP A 144 16.89 -7.35 -2.10
N LYS A 145 17.80 -6.37 -2.00
CA LYS A 145 17.81 -5.39 -0.91
C LYS A 145 16.86 -4.25 -1.25
N PHE A 146 15.83 -4.14 -0.43
CA PHE A 146 14.89 -3.04 -0.45
C PHE A 146 15.45 -1.85 0.34
N LYS A 147 15.40 -0.65 -0.25
CA LYS A 147 15.69 0.60 0.45
C LYS A 147 14.67 1.64 0.06
N MET A 148 14.23 2.41 1.04
CA MET A 148 13.34 3.54 0.86
C MET A 148 13.95 4.79 1.50
N GLY A 149 13.96 5.89 0.76
CA GLY A 149 14.39 7.20 1.20
C GLY A 149 13.26 8.22 1.04
N PHE A 150 13.29 9.25 1.87
CA PHE A 150 12.29 10.30 1.94
C PHE A 150 12.93 11.69 1.86
N SER A 151 12.25 12.63 1.23
CA SER A 151 12.59 14.05 1.30
C SER A 151 11.35 14.93 1.55
N TYR A 152 11.60 16.09 2.14
CA TYR A 152 10.59 16.98 2.74
C TYR A 152 10.48 18.32 1.98
N GLU A 153 10.67 18.27 0.66
CA GLU A 153 10.67 19.47 -0.17
C GLU A 153 9.27 20.12 -0.24
N ASN A 154 9.24 21.45 -0.17
CA ASN A 154 8.02 22.27 -0.15
C ASN A 154 7.53 22.64 -1.54
#